data_AF-A0A355SVY4-F1
#
_entry.id   AF-A0A355SVY4-F1
#
_cell.length_a   1.000
_cell.length_b   1.000
_cell.length_c   1.000
_cell.angle_alpha   90.00
_cell.angle_beta   90.00
_cell.angle_gamma   90.00
#
_symmetry.space_group_name_H-M   'P 1'
#
loop_
_entity.id
_entity.type
_entity.pdbx_description
1 polymer ?
#
loop_
_entity_poly.entity_id
_entity_poly.type
_entity_poly.pdbx_seq_one_letter_code
_entity_poly.pdbx_strand_id
1 'polypeptide(L)'
;MTGFVLFCLLCIGAALFIRLKQQTGTTPTLATPASDASDATKTTDLPATQITIAEQTEDTQANLAARELTPGADGNATVHGLLHAKQITSTQMKYTLSGNAHQPTFKLAKPKTADINLDDYADQLVEVTGKPVELVRNGNKLVKITEIVRVEKLSAEATAAYYATFDRAFDAAPNAKAFMGTWGPRVCIPSGQNPERVETFDVKHLAKQISMLDSAAYVMVNVTQPSGGCYYTGPHPELSKALQLERPSFPTRDVLGIVLDEIQASGKKALVYFGAKAMHANRAEEQTKAAWNQHIATLGLNHVEATRELLIKHYAKRYGTKIAGWWFDGSEHIKELERILWRQTIHTYNPAAIIAFNRMAGPPYRSTRQCDFFGGHTTPIVVEPFWSMVNEPMITDIERSPWMGLTDSSSVEEGYGALGHAFLGMQNKWTMGKCRFPPKQAIDWTTRVLHSGGMFTWAVPMDQPIAQIPESQFKLLKLINRSVRQLRAKTAP
;
A
#
# COMPACT_ATOMS: atom_id res chain seq x y z
N MET A 1 46.54 -17.49 -49.40
CA MET A 1 47.93 -17.11 -49.06
C MET A 1 47.84 -16.08 -47.94
N THR A 2 48.04 -16.46 -46.66
CA THR A 2 49.34 -16.52 -45.91
C THR A 2 49.90 -15.12 -45.63
N GLY A 3 50.30 -14.71 -44.41
CA GLY A 3 50.26 -15.29 -43.04
C GLY A 3 50.88 -14.24 -42.06
N PHE A 4 50.39 -14.00 -40.83
CA PHE A 4 50.51 -14.77 -39.55
C PHE A 4 51.89 -14.60 -38.84
N VAL A 5 51.89 -14.61 -37.49
CA VAL A 5 53.03 -14.86 -36.53
C VAL A 5 53.89 -13.63 -36.16
N LEU A 6 54.15 -13.26 -34.88
CA LEU A 6 53.54 -13.66 -33.58
C LEU A 6 53.44 -12.44 -32.58
N PHE A 7 54.06 -12.24 -31.40
CA PHE A 7 54.98 -13.02 -30.53
C PHE A 7 54.93 -12.55 -29.03
N CYS A 8 54.15 -13.25 -28.17
CA CYS A 8 54.41 -13.54 -26.73
C CYS A 8 54.54 -12.39 -25.68
N LEU A 9 54.34 -12.53 -24.35
CA LEU A 9 53.70 -13.48 -23.39
C LEU A 9 53.53 -12.69 -22.03
N LEU A 10 53.06 -13.14 -20.85
CA LEU A 10 52.74 -14.45 -20.23
C LEU A 10 51.62 -14.27 -19.14
N CYS A 11 51.47 -15.26 -18.26
CA CYS A 11 50.54 -15.51 -17.14
C CYS A 11 51.15 -15.15 -15.74
N ILE A 12 50.59 -15.30 -14.51
CA ILE A 12 49.25 -15.57 -13.87
C ILE A 12 49.43 -15.25 -12.35
N GLY A 13 48.37 -14.95 -11.58
CA GLY A 13 48.42 -15.01 -10.10
C GLY A 13 47.32 -14.24 -9.36
N ALA A 14 46.96 -14.62 -8.11
CA ALA A 14 45.86 -14.02 -7.36
C ALA A 14 45.97 -14.11 -5.82
N ALA A 15 45.16 -13.28 -5.16
CA ALA A 15 44.55 -13.45 -3.82
C ALA A 15 45.34 -13.12 -2.51
N LEU A 16 44.74 -12.20 -1.74
CA LEU A 16 44.53 -12.19 -0.27
C LEU A 16 45.68 -11.96 0.75
N PHE A 17 45.30 -11.15 1.78
CA PHE A 17 45.62 -11.25 3.21
C PHE A 17 46.89 -10.61 3.84
N ILE A 18 46.63 -9.43 4.45
CA ILE A 18 46.68 -9.16 5.90
C ILE A 18 47.93 -8.51 6.57
N ARG A 19 47.62 -7.53 7.44
CA ARG A 19 48.34 -7.00 8.63
C ARG A 19 49.59 -6.08 8.51
N LEU A 20 49.36 -4.85 9.00
CA LEU A 20 49.96 -4.21 10.21
C LEU A 20 50.87 -2.96 10.05
N LYS A 21 50.37 -1.90 10.74
CA LYS A 21 51.08 -0.87 11.54
C LYS A 21 51.88 0.27 10.88
N GLN A 22 51.39 1.48 11.19
CA GLN A 22 52.16 2.69 11.58
C GLN A 22 52.95 3.39 10.44
N GLN A 23 53.15 4.71 10.42
CA GLN A 23 52.98 5.73 11.48
C GLN A 23 52.74 7.16 10.90
N THR A 24 52.35 8.12 11.77
CA THR A 24 52.54 9.61 11.67
C THR A 24 52.02 10.44 10.48
N GLY A 25 51.27 11.51 10.82
CA GLY A 25 51.16 12.78 10.06
C GLY A 25 50.16 12.81 8.89
N THR A 26 49.56 13.94 8.52
CA THR A 26 49.45 15.27 9.18
C THR A 26 48.24 16.00 8.58
N THR A 27 47.41 16.68 9.39
CA THR A 27 46.20 17.39 8.91
C THR A 27 46.39 18.91 8.94
N PRO A 28 46.15 19.64 7.83
CA PRO A 28 45.95 21.09 7.84
C PRO A 28 44.49 21.46 8.14
N THR A 29 44.26 22.48 8.96
CA THR A 29 42.93 22.93 9.42
C THR A 29 42.36 24.04 8.54
N LEU A 30 41.02 24.04 8.34
CA LEU A 30 40.18 25.21 7.99
C LEU A 30 38.69 24.80 8.10
N ALA A 31 37.75 25.56 8.65
CA ALA A 31 37.79 26.53 9.75
C ALA A 31 36.36 26.66 10.33
N THR A 32 36.22 26.97 11.63
CA THR A 32 34.94 27.25 12.29
C THR A 32 34.54 28.72 12.19
N PRO A 33 33.24 29.03 12.38
CA PRO A 33 32.88 30.08 13.33
C PRO A 33 32.42 29.51 14.68
N ALA A 34 32.70 30.24 15.76
CA ALA A 34 32.13 30.00 17.10
C ALA A 34 30.70 30.64 17.19
N SER A 35 29.91 30.51 18.26
CA SER A 35 30.23 30.87 19.65
C SER A 35 29.54 30.01 20.72
N ASP A 36 30.32 29.65 21.73
CA ASP A 36 30.04 29.76 23.18
C ASP A 36 28.70 29.20 23.74
N ALA A 37 28.60 28.14 24.55
CA ALA A 37 29.46 27.49 25.57
C ALA A 37 29.38 28.05 27.01
N SER A 38 28.86 27.22 27.93
CA SER A 38 29.10 27.31 29.37
C SER A 38 29.02 25.92 30.01
N ASP A 39 30.08 25.56 30.74
CA ASP A 39 30.29 24.46 31.70
C ASP A 39 29.85 23.01 31.40
N ALA A 40 30.82 22.10 31.62
CA ALA A 40 30.62 20.65 31.69
C ALA A 40 31.54 20.02 32.74
N THR A 41 31.00 19.17 33.60
CA THR A 41 31.78 18.35 34.54
C THR A 41 31.40 16.86 34.44
N LYS A 42 32.28 16.10 33.77
CA LYS A 42 32.75 14.72 34.03
C LYS A 42 31.79 13.68 34.64
N THR A 43 31.71 12.41 34.20
CA THR A 43 32.27 11.63 33.06
C THR A 43 31.72 10.20 33.19
N THR A 44 31.21 9.56 32.11
CA THR A 44 31.54 8.17 31.64
C THR A 44 30.67 7.68 30.47
N ASP A 45 31.34 7.15 29.44
CA ASP A 45 31.02 6.02 28.52
C ASP A 45 29.60 5.67 28.02
N LEU A 46 29.46 5.74 26.67
CA LEU A 46 28.62 4.90 25.77
C LEU A 46 27.07 5.08 25.82
N PRO A 47 26.32 4.61 24.79
CA PRO A 47 26.47 4.96 23.37
C PRO A 47 25.13 5.39 22.71
N ALA A 48 25.20 5.94 21.49
CA ALA A 48 24.12 6.05 20.48
C ALA A 48 22.69 6.42 20.97
N THR A 49 22.34 7.71 20.89
CA THR A 49 21.04 8.26 21.29
C THR A 49 19.84 7.65 20.55
N GLN A 50 18.73 7.49 21.28
CA GLN A 50 17.46 6.93 20.82
C GLN A 50 16.73 7.86 19.83
N ILE A 51 15.99 7.28 18.88
CA ILE A 51 14.90 7.99 18.19
C ILE A 51 13.59 7.63 18.89
N THR A 52 13.03 8.59 19.63
CA THR A 52 11.71 8.47 20.24
C THR A 52 10.66 8.95 19.24
N ILE A 53 9.77 8.07 18.82
CA ILE A 53 8.46 8.46 18.25
C ILE A 53 7.40 7.79 19.12
N ALA A 54 6.72 8.62 19.91
CA ALA A 54 5.53 8.24 20.65
C ALA A 54 4.41 9.22 20.28
N GLU A 55 3.39 8.73 19.59
CA GLU A 55 2.05 9.31 19.67
C GLU A 55 1.19 8.29 20.41
N GLN A 56 0.74 8.64 21.61
CA GLN A 56 -0.40 7.97 22.22
C GLN A 56 -1.66 8.48 21.53
N THR A 57 -2.48 7.58 21.00
CA THR A 57 -3.92 7.82 20.99
C THR A 57 -4.45 7.49 22.37
N GLU A 58 -5.23 8.39 22.97
CA GLU A 58 -5.81 8.18 24.30
C GLU A 58 -6.73 6.95 24.31
N ASP A 59 -6.31 5.90 25.02
CA ASP A 59 -7.23 4.83 25.41
C ASP A 59 -8.10 5.34 26.56
N THR A 60 -9.38 5.59 26.28
CA THR A 60 -10.37 5.85 27.31
C THR A 60 -10.46 4.65 28.27
N GLN A 61 -10.74 4.88 29.56
CA GLN A 61 -10.77 3.79 30.54
C GLN A 61 -11.76 2.66 30.18
N ALA A 62 -12.82 2.95 29.42
CA ALA A 62 -13.73 1.95 28.86
C ALA A 62 -13.02 0.92 27.94
N ASN A 63 -12.03 1.35 27.15
CA ASN A 63 -11.24 0.46 26.29
C ASN A 63 -10.30 -0.46 27.07
N LEU A 64 -9.94 -0.11 28.32
CA LEU A 64 -9.09 -0.94 29.18
C LEU A 64 -9.89 -2.06 29.86
N ALA A 65 -11.15 -1.80 30.22
CA ALA A 65 -12.03 -2.81 30.85
C ALA A 65 -12.29 -4.05 29.98
N ALA A 66 -12.25 -3.91 28.65
CA ALA A 66 -12.44 -5.02 27.71
C ALA A 66 -11.20 -5.91 27.51
N ARG A 67 -10.08 -5.65 28.22
CA ARG A 67 -8.77 -6.28 27.95
C ARG A 67 -8.29 -7.28 29.00
N GLU A 68 -9.01 -7.46 30.11
CA GLU A 68 -8.61 -8.42 31.14
C GLU A 68 -9.02 -9.85 30.74
N LEU A 69 -8.03 -10.73 30.62
CA LEU A 69 -8.25 -12.16 30.42
C LEU A 69 -8.63 -12.82 31.75
N THR A 70 -9.92 -12.82 32.05
CA THR A 70 -10.48 -13.56 33.19
C THR A 70 -10.16 -15.05 33.06
N PRO A 71 -9.43 -15.67 34.00
CA PRO A 71 -9.27 -17.11 34.03
C PRO A 71 -10.61 -17.80 34.34
N GLY A 72 -10.83 -18.97 33.75
CA GLY A 72 -11.91 -19.87 34.12
C GLY A 72 -11.69 -20.49 35.51
N ALA A 73 -12.66 -21.30 35.96
CA ALA A 73 -12.61 -21.97 37.26
C ALA A 73 -11.46 -23.00 37.40
N ASP A 74 -10.80 -23.37 36.29
CA ASP A 74 -9.62 -24.22 36.22
C ASP A 74 -8.28 -23.43 36.26
N GLY A 75 -8.34 -22.10 36.29
CA GLY A 75 -7.17 -21.21 36.26
C GLY A 75 -6.54 -21.00 34.88
N ASN A 76 -7.12 -21.55 33.80
CA ASN A 76 -6.69 -21.26 32.44
C ASN A 76 -7.52 -20.08 31.87
N ALA A 77 -6.97 -19.37 30.90
CA ALA A 77 -7.71 -18.40 30.11
C ALA A 77 -7.77 -18.84 28.65
N THR A 78 -8.88 -18.56 28.00
CA THR A 78 -9.12 -18.84 26.59
C THR A 78 -9.02 -17.55 25.78
N VAL A 79 -8.26 -17.58 24.68
CA VAL A 79 -8.17 -16.50 23.70
C VAL A 79 -8.58 -17.00 22.32
N HIS A 80 -9.28 -16.16 21.55
CA HIS A 80 -9.65 -16.43 20.16
C HIS A 80 -8.80 -15.55 19.23
N GLY A 81 -8.48 -16.05 18.04
CA GLY A 81 -7.84 -15.22 17.01
C GLY A 81 -7.18 -16.06 15.92
N LEU A 82 -6.52 -15.37 14.97
CA LEU A 82 -5.80 -16.05 13.89
C LEU A 82 -4.40 -16.44 14.37
N LEU A 83 -4.02 -17.71 14.22
CA LEU A 83 -2.70 -18.20 14.59
C LEU A 83 -1.67 -18.00 13.46
N HIS A 84 -0.93 -16.90 13.51
CA HIS A 84 0.17 -16.68 12.56
C HIS A 84 1.36 -17.56 12.93
N ALA A 85 1.84 -18.35 11.97
CA ALA A 85 3.10 -19.09 12.07
C ALA A 85 4.19 -18.35 11.29
N LYS A 86 5.28 -17.94 11.96
CA LYS A 86 6.41 -17.26 11.30
C LYS A 86 7.72 -17.99 11.56
N GLN A 87 8.36 -18.43 10.48
CA GLN A 87 9.72 -18.97 10.54
C GLN A 87 10.73 -17.88 10.97
N ILE A 88 11.63 -18.24 11.89
CA ILE A 88 12.74 -17.40 12.38
C ILE A 88 14.10 -18.03 12.05
N THR A 89 14.19 -19.36 12.09
CA THR A 89 15.36 -20.11 11.61
C THR A 89 14.91 -21.34 10.81
N SER A 90 15.86 -22.05 10.20
CA SER A 90 15.60 -23.35 9.54
C SER A 90 14.95 -24.41 10.43
N THR A 91 14.92 -24.22 11.76
CA THR A 91 14.37 -25.17 12.75
C THR A 91 13.47 -24.52 13.81
N GLN A 92 13.09 -23.24 13.64
CA GLN A 92 12.29 -22.51 14.63
C GLN A 92 11.17 -21.69 13.99
N MET A 93 9.93 -22.10 14.29
CA MET A 93 8.72 -21.29 14.11
C MET A 93 8.44 -20.47 15.38
N LYS A 94 7.86 -19.28 15.19
CA LYS A 94 7.28 -18.43 16.23
C LYS A 94 5.80 -18.23 15.93
N TYR A 95 4.99 -18.38 16.96
CA TYR A 95 3.54 -18.25 16.88
C TYR A 95 3.05 -16.96 17.53
N THR A 96 2.10 -16.28 16.90
CA THR A 96 1.40 -15.12 17.44
C THR A 96 -0.08 -15.19 17.07
N LEU A 97 -0.95 -15.02 18.07
CA LEU A 97 -2.39 -14.98 17.87
C LEU A 97 -2.80 -13.50 17.67
N SER A 98 -3.32 -13.13 16.49
CA SER A 98 -3.92 -11.81 16.30
C SER A 98 -5.39 -11.87 16.73
N GLY A 99 -5.71 -11.14 17.79
CA GLY A 99 -7.10 -10.85 18.15
C GLY A 99 -7.71 -9.78 17.24
N ASN A 100 -9.00 -9.53 17.44
CA ASN A 100 -9.77 -8.48 16.78
C ASN A 100 -9.42 -7.06 17.33
N ALA A 101 -10.13 -6.03 16.86
CA ALA A 101 -9.91 -4.64 17.29
C ALA A 101 -10.18 -4.36 18.79
N HIS A 102 -10.62 -5.35 19.56
CA HIS A 102 -10.85 -5.28 21.01
C HIS A 102 -9.98 -6.28 21.80
N GLN A 103 -9.19 -7.13 21.14
CA GLN A 103 -8.33 -8.14 21.78
C GLN A 103 -6.85 -7.97 21.36
N PRO A 104 -5.90 -7.84 22.32
CA PRO A 104 -4.49 -7.59 21.99
C PRO A 104 -3.82 -8.79 21.32
N THR A 105 -2.76 -8.56 20.53
CA THR A 105 -1.98 -9.64 19.90
C THR A 105 -1.21 -10.47 20.95
N PHE A 106 -1.56 -11.74 21.11
CA PHE A 106 -0.92 -12.62 22.09
C PHE A 106 0.34 -13.29 21.54
N LYS A 107 1.43 -13.23 22.30
CA LYS A 107 2.66 -14.01 22.03
C LYS A 107 2.57 -15.34 22.75
N LEU A 108 2.35 -16.40 21.97
CA LEU A 108 2.29 -17.75 22.52
C LEU A 108 3.69 -18.23 22.95
N ALA A 109 3.75 -18.97 24.05
CA ALA A 109 4.91 -19.78 24.40
C ALA A 109 4.90 -21.10 23.59
N LYS A 110 5.96 -21.91 23.69
CA LYS A 110 5.90 -23.29 23.18
C LYS A 110 4.87 -24.11 23.98
N PRO A 111 4.17 -25.07 23.35
CA PRO A 111 3.48 -26.14 24.07
C PRO A 111 4.42 -26.87 25.03
N LYS A 112 3.83 -27.43 26.09
CA LYS A 112 4.55 -28.20 27.12
C LYS A 112 4.33 -29.71 26.99
N THR A 113 3.19 -30.10 26.42
CA THR A 113 2.95 -31.43 25.84
C THR A 113 3.61 -31.51 24.46
N ALA A 114 4.04 -32.71 24.06
CA ALA A 114 4.62 -32.94 22.73
C ALA A 114 3.55 -33.03 21.63
N ASP A 115 2.29 -33.21 22.03
CA ASP A 115 1.18 -33.66 21.19
C ASP A 115 0.41 -32.50 20.52
N ILE A 116 0.67 -31.25 20.93
CA ILE A 116 0.09 -30.05 20.32
C ILE A 116 1.06 -29.52 19.27
N ASN A 117 0.91 -29.96 18.02
CA ASN A 117 1.59 -29.35 16.89
C ASN A 117 0.89 -28.05 16.48
N LEU A 118 1.57 -26.91 16.62
CA LEU A 118 1.00 -25.61 16.24
C LEU A 118 1.05 -25.34 14.73
N ASP A 119 1.88 -26.07 13.97
CA ASP A 119 1.94 -25.95 12.51
C ASP A 119 0.62 -26.43 11.85
N ASP A 120 -0.08 -27.42 12.44
CA ASP A 120 -1.39 -27.92 11.95
C ASP A 120 -2.50 -26.86 12.00
N TYR A 121 -2.31 -25.83 12.82
CA TYR A 121 -3.23 -24.72 13.09
C TYR A 121 -2.77 -23.40 12.46
N ALA A 122 -1.67 -23.39 11.70
CA ALA A 122 -1.14 -22.20 11.06
C ALA A 122 -2.19 -21.52 10.16
N ASP A 123 -2.25 -20.19 10.25
CA ASP A 123 -3.11 -19.27 9.50
C ASP A 123 -4.61 -19.58 9.55
N GLN A 124 -5.05 -20.19 10.66
CA GLN A 124 -6.45 -20.51 10.95
C GLN A 124 -6.95 -19.75 12.19
N LEU A 125 -8.27 -19.53 12.27
CA LEU A 125 -8.91 -19.09 13.51
C LEU A 125 -8.95 -20.23 14.52
N VAL A 126 -8.44 -19.97 15.72
CA VAL A 126 -8.35 -20.97 16.79
C VAL A 126 -8.78 -20.43 18.13
N GLU A 127 -9.33 -21.33 18.94
CA GLU A 127 -9.37 -21.22 20.38
C GLU A 127 -8.01 -21.68 20.93
N VAL A 128 -7.32 -20.84 21.71
CA VAL A 128 -6.15 -21.26 22.50
C VAL A 128 -6.49 -21.12 23.98
N THR A 129 -6.63 -22.25 24.67
CA THR A 129 -6.71 -22.30 26.13
C THR A 129 -5.31 -22.49 26.71
N GLY A 130 -4.95 -21.68 27.70
CA GLY A 130 -3.67 -21.83 28.39
C GLY A 130 -3.53 -20.90 29.60
N LYS A 131 -2.40 -21.00 30.29
CA LYS A 131 -2.18 -20.26 31.54
C LYS A 131 -1.83 -18.79 31.25
N PRO A 132 -2.65 -17.81 31.68
CA PRO A 132 -2.33 -16.41 31.55
C PRO A 132 -1.29 -15.98 32.59
N VAL A 133 -0.42 -15.05 32.22
CA VAL A 133 0.42 -14.30 33.15
C VAL A 133 0.32 -12.82 32.78
N GLU A 134 -0.03 -11.99 33.76
CA GLU A 134 0.06 -10.53 33.63
C GLU A 134 1.53 -10.08 33.75
N LEU A 135 1.94 -9.21 32.85
CA LEU A 135 3.28 -8.63 32.76
C LEU A 135 3.14 -7.11 32.67
N VAL A 136 3.55 -6.40 33.73
CA VAL A 136 3.62 -4.93 33.70
C VAL A 136 4.93 -4.52 33.03
N ARG A 137 4.85 -3.71 31.96
CA ARG A 137 6.02 -3.16 31.28
C ARG A 137 5.80 -1.70 30.87
N ASN A 138 6.67 -0.81 31.34
CA ASN A 138 6.59 0.63 31.11
C ASN A 138 5.21 1.22 31.50
N GLY A 139 4.65 0.78 32.62
CA GLY A 139 3.30 1.16 33.10
C GLY A 139 2.13 0.40 32.45
N ASN A 140 2.33 -0.22 31.29
CA ASN A 140 1.27 -0.96 30.59
C ASN A 140 1.12 -2.39 31.13
N LYS A 141 -0.11 -2.81 31.43
CA LYS A 141 -0.46 -4.24 31.60
C LYS A 141 -0.40 -4.94 30.24
N LEU A 142 0.21 -6.12 30.19
CA LEU A 142 0.21 -7.04 29.05
C LEU A 142 -0.11 -8.45 29.56
N VAL A 143 -1.05 -9.17 28.95
CA VAL A 143 -1.27 -10.59 29.28
C VAL A 143 -0.58 -11.48 28.25
N LYS A 144 0.05 -12.57 28.72
CA LYS A 144 0.70 -13.57 27.88
C LYS A 144 0.25 -14.97 28.29
N ILE A 145 -0.12 -15.82 27.32
CA ILE A 145 -0.23 -17.27 27.54
C ILE A 145 1.18 -17.86 27.66
N THR A 146 1.53 -18.40 28.84
CA THR A 146 2.87 -18.93 29.14
C THR A 146 2.98 -20.45 29.01
N GLU A 147 1.86 -21.15 29.07
CA GLU A 147 1.74 -22.60 28.91
C GLU A 147 0.45 -22.86 28.11
N ILE A 148 0.56 -23.36 26.88
CA ILE A 148 -0.61 -23.78 26.09
C ILE A 148 -1.11 -25.12 26.64
N VAL A 149 -2.42 -25.22 26.83
CA VAL A 149 -3.13 -26.40 27.34
C VAL A 149 -3.98 -27.05 26.26
N ARG A 150 -4.63 -26.26 25.40
CA ARG A 150 -5.47 -26.73 24.28
C ARG A 150 -5.38 -25.75 23.10
N VAL A 151 -5.42 -26.27 21.88
CA VAL A 151 -5.64 -25.50 20.64
C VAL A 151 -6.65 -26.23 19.80
N GLU A 152 -7.71 -25.55 19.38
CA GLU A 152 -8.81 -26.09 18.57
C GLU A 152 -9.19 -25.08 17.49
N LYS A 153 -9.72 -25.55 16.36
CA LYS A 153 -10.30 -24.65 15.36
C LYS A 153 -11.58 -24.03 15.93
N LEU A 154 -11.74 -22.72 15.72
CA LEU A 154 -12.90 -21.98 16.22
C LEU A 154 -14.21 -22.54 15.60
N SER A 155 -15.27 -22.71 16.39
CA SER A 155 -16.57 -23.22 15.85
C SER A 155 -17.19 -22.22 14.87
N ALA A 156 -18.20 -22.61 14.10
CA ALA A 156 -18.88 -21.69 13.17
C ALA A 156 -19.54 -20.51 13.92
N GLU A 157 -20.14 -20.79 15.08
CA GLU A 157 -20.77 -19.82 15.96
C GLU A 157 -19.73 -18.91 16.63
N ALA A 158 -18.63 -19.49 17.12
CA ALA A 158 -17.54 -18.74 17.73
C ALA A 158 -16.75 -17.91 16.69
N THR A 159 -16.70 -18.36 15.43
CA THR A 159 -16.18 -17.62 14.27
C THR A 159 -17.07 -16.44 13.92
N ALA A 160 -18.38 -16.66 13.81
CA ALA A 160 -19.36 -15.59 13.61
C ALA A 160 -19.32 -14.58 14.78
N ALA A 161 -19.19 -15.03 16.02
CA ALA A 161 -19.07 -14.17 17.19
C ALA A 161 -17.74 -13.38 17.22
N TYR A 162 -16.62 -14.03 16.88
CA TYR A 162 -15.31 -13.37 16.74
C TYR A 162 -15.38 -12.28 15.66
N TYR A 163 -15.95 -12.57 14.50
CA TYR A 163 -16.10 -11.60 13.43
C TYR A 163 -17.16 -10.52 13.70
N ALA A 164 -18.20 -10.81 14.48
CA ALA A 164 -19.17 -9.80 14.94
C ALA A 164 -18.55 -8.71 15.85
N THR A 165 -17.37 -8.94 16.44
CA THR A 165 -16.61 -7.88 17.13
C THR A 165 -15.98 -6.87 16.17
N PHE A 166 -15.86 -7.17 14.87
CA PHE A 166 -15.35 -6.25 13.87
C PHE A 166 -16.46 -5.28 13.47
N ASP A 167 -16.74 -4.29 14.34
CA ASP A 167 -17.55 -3.13 13.99
C ASP A 167 -17.05 -2.53 12.67
N ARG A 168 -17.85 -2.70 11.62
CA ARG A 168 -17.54 -2.27 10.26
C ARG A 168 -18.84 -1.94 9.53
N ALA A 169 -19.21 -0.67 9.57
CA ALA A 169 -20.40 -0.12 8.90
C ALA A 169 -20.42 -0.23 7.34
N PHE A 170 -19.44 -0.90 6.71
CA PHE A 170 -19.35 -1.08 5.26
C PHE A 170 -18.78 -2.46 4.94
N ASP A 171 -19.57 -3.30 4.27
CA ASP A 171 -19.04 -4.50 3.63
C ASP A 171 -18.29 -4.11 2.33
N ALA A 172 -17.11 -4.70 2.14
CA ALA A 172 -16.28 -4.55 0.95
C ALA A 172 -16.47 -5.69 -0.06
N ALA A 173 -16.91 -6.86 0.40
CA ALA A 173 -17.00 -8.07 -0.40
C ALA A 173 -17.84 -7.89 -1.68
N PRO A 174 -19.04 -7.29 -1.65
CA PRO A 174 -19.87 -7.13 -2.85
C PRO A 174 -19.17 -6.39 -3.98
N ASN A 175 -18.42 -5.32 -3.67
CA ASN A 175 -17.76 -4.48 -4.68
C ASN A 175 -16.40 -5.05 -5.09
N ALA A 176 -15.58 -5.51 -4.13
CA ALA A 176 -14.22 -5.98 -4.41
C ALA A 176 -14.14 -7.43 -4.91
N LYS A 177 -15.17 -8.27 -4.74
CA LYS A 177 -15.29 -9.60 -5.38
C LYS A 177 -14.92 -9.60 -6.85
N ALA A 178 -15.44 -8.63 -7.58
CA ALA A 178 -15.23 -8.53 -9.02
C ALA A 178 -13.81 -8.04 -9.42
N PHE A 179 -12.88 -7.95 -8.47
CA PHE A 179 -11.45 -7.67 -8.64
C PHE A 179 -10.55 -8.76 -8.03
N MET A 180 -11.11 -9.82 -7.43
CA MET A 180 -10.32 -10.96 -6.94
C MET A 180 -9.61 -11.68 -8.09
N GLY A 181 -8.32 -12.01 -7.91
CA GLY A 181 -7.49 -12.66 -8.94
C GLY A 181 -7.23 -11.78 -10.18
N THR A 182 -7.35 -10.45 -10.03
CA THR A 182 -7.17 -9.49 -11.13
C THR A 182 -5.91 -8.64 -11.02
N TRP A 183 -5.37 -8.24 -12.16
CA TRP A 183 -4.24 -7.32 -12.25
C TRP A 183 -4.50 -6.24 -13.31
N GLY A 184 -3.74 -5.16 -13.23
CA GLY A 184 -3.78 -4.08 -14.20
C GLY A 184 -2.54 -3.19 -14.19
N PRO A 185 -2.16 -2.59 -15.34
CA PRO A 185 -1.18 -1.52 -15.36
C PRO A 185 -1.79 -0.24 -14.75
N ARG A 186 -0.96 0.52 -14.03
CA ARG A 186 -1.23 1.91 -13.67
C ARG A 186 -0.38 2.81 -14.55
N VAL A 187 -1.05 3.68 -15.30
CA VAL A 187 -0.45 4.62 -16.24
C VAL A 187 -0.69 6.05 -15.76
N CYS A 188 0.19 6.99 -16.16
CA CYS A 188 0.03 8.40 -15.84
C CYS A 188 -0.36 9.16 -17.10
N ILE A 189 -1.61 9.58 -17.24
CA ILE A 189 -2.06 10.43 -18.36
C ILE A 189 -1.75 11.92 -18.06
N PRO A 190 -1.60 12.78 -19.08
CA PRO A 190 -1.23 14.17 -18.88
C PRO A 190 -2.37 14.96 -18.23
N SER A 191 -1.99 16.04 -17.54
CA SER A 191 -2.83 16.91 -16.73
C SER A 191 -2.54 18.38 -17.02
N GLY A 192 -3.36 19.30 -16.49
CA GLY A 192 -3.15 20.75 -16.58
C GLY A 192 -1.77 21.26 -16.12
N GLN A 193 -0.94 20.43 -15.47
CA GLN A 193 0.47 20.75 -15.22
C GLN A 193 1.27 20.94 -16.53
N ASN A 194 0.88 20.23 -17.60
CA ASN A 194 1.55 20.18 -18.91
C ASN A 194 0.48 20.32 -20.03
N PRO A 195 -0.13 21.51 -20.21
CA PRO A 195 -1.24 21.70 -21.14
C PRO A 195 -0.89 21.36 -22.60
N GLU A 196 0.36 21.56 -23.00
CA GLU A 196 0.87 21.21 -24.33
C GLU A 196 0.79 19.70 -24.60
N ARG A 197 0.93 18.87 -23.56
CA ARG A 197 0.79 17.41 -23.62
C ARG A 197 -0.66 16.97 -23.55
N VAL A 198 -1.50 17.69 -22.81
CA VAL A 198 -2.95 17.43 -22.77
C VAL A 198 -3.52 17.51 -24.18
N GLU A 199 -3.24 18.57 -24.93
CA GLU A 199 -3.80 18.73 -26.28
C GLU A 199 -3.21 17.75 -27.31
N THR A 200 -1.91 17.44 -27.21
CA THR A 200 -1.23 16.52 -28.17
C THR A 200 -1.39 15.03 -27.85
N PHE A 201 -1.99 14.66 -26.72
CA PHE A 201 -2.01 13.26 -26.26
C PHE A 201 -2.75 12.29 -27.20
N ASP A 202 -2.04 11.27 -27.72
CA ASP A 202 -2.61 10.17 -28.51
C ASP A 202 -3.19 9.06 -27.61
N VAL A 203 -4.46 9.25 -27.23
CA VAL A 203 -5.22 8.26 -26.46
C VAL A 203 -5.36 6.91 -27.20
N LYS A 204 -5.36 6.89 -28.55
CA LYS A 204 -5.50 5.66 -29.34
C LYS A 204 -4.22 4.83 -29.34
N HIS A 205 -3.04 5.45 -29.29
CA HIS A 205 -1.78 4.73 -29.09
C HIS A 205 -1.77 4.02 -27.73
N LEU A 206 -2.14 4.72 -26.66
CA LEU A 206 -2.25 4.15 -25.32
C LEU A 206 -3.26 2.98 -25.29
N ALA A 207 -4.45 3.18 -25.87
CA ALA A 207 -5.49 2.16 -25.97
C ALA A 207 -5.01 0.88 -26.68
N LYS A 208 -4.21 1.03 -27.75
CA LYS A 208 -3.60 -0.09 -28.48
C LYS A 208 -2.60 -0.87 -27.61
N GLN A 209 -1.83 -0.22 -26.74
CA GLN A 209 -0.98 -0.94 -25.79
C GLN A 209 -1.78 -1.63 -24.68
N ILE A 210 -2.87 -1.01 -24.22
CA ILE A 210 -3.78 -1.58 -23.20
C ILE A 210 -4.52 -2.82 -23.73
N SER A 211 -4.98 -2.81 -24.98
CA SER A 211 -5.72 -3.94 -25.56
C SER A 211 -4.85 -5.18 -25.76
N MET A 212 -3.53 -5.02 -25.96
CA MET A 212 -2.55 -6.12 -26.02
C MET A 212 -2.33 -6.85 -24.68
N LEU A 213 -2.84 -6.33 -23.56
CA LEU A 213 -2.78 -6.96 -22.24
C LEU A 213 -4.11 -7.66 -21.94
N ASP A 214 -4.38 -8.72 -22.70
CA ASP A 214 -5.65 -9.47 -22.71
C ASP A 214 -6.06 -10.11 -21.37
N SER A 215 -5.11 -10.34 -20.44
CA SER A 215 -5.39 -10.88 -19.11
C SER A 215 -5.57 -9.82 -18.01
N ALA A 216 -5.22 -8.56 -18.28
CA ALA A 216 -5.41 -7.46 -17.35
C ALA A 216 -6.90 -7.07 -17.33
N ALA A 217 -7.53 -7.12 -16.16
CA ALA A 217 -8.97 -6.87 -16.02
C ALA A 217 -9.30 -5.39 -15.83
N TYR A 218 -8.31 -4.59 -15.45
CA TYR A 218 -8.45 -3.15 -15.24
C TYR A 218 -7.21 -2.38 -15.69
N VAL A 219 -7.38 -1.05 -15.80
CA VAL A 219 -6.28 -0.09 -15.93
C VAL A 219 -6.50 1.01 -14.90
N MET A 220 -5.45 1.37 -14.16
CA MET A 220 -5.51 2.55 -13.28
C MET A 220 -4.95 3.77 -14.01
N VAL A 221 -5.75 4.82 -14.13
CA VAL A 221 -5.34 6.14 -14.63
C VAL A 221 -5.33 7.13 -13.48
N ASN A 222 -5.27 8.44 -13.75
CA ASN A 222 -5.29 9.47 -12.72
C ASN A 222 -6.27 10.60 -13.05
N VAL A 223 -7.05 11.02 -12.06
CA VAL A 223 -7.88 12.25 -12.11
C VAL A 223 -7.01 13.47 -11.83
N THR A 224 -6.05 13.33 -10.92
CA THR A 224 -5.10 14.39 -10.53
C THR A 224 -3.66 14.02 -10.88
N GLN A 225 -2.77 14.97 -11.07
CA GLN A 225 -1.34 14.70 -11.25
C GLN A 225 -0.71 14.09 -9.98
N PRO A 226 0.08 12.99 -10.08
CA PRO A 226 0.79 12.43 -8.94
C PRO A 226 1.76 13.43 -8.29
N SER A 227 1.73 13.50 -6.96
CA SER A 227 2.41 14.53 -6.14
C SER A 227 1.99 15.99 -6.45
N GLY A 228 0.96 16.21 -7.27
CA GLY A 228 0.49 17.53 -7.69
C GLY A 228 -1.04 17.56 -7.81
N GLY A 229 -1.72 17.19 -6.73
CA GLY A 229 -3.19 17.03 -6.66
C GLY A 229 -4.02 18.22 -7.16
N CYS A 230 -3.42 19.39 -7.31
CA CYS A 230 -4.01 20.62 -7.82
C CYS A 230 -4.11 20.69 -9.36
N TYR A 231 -3.55 19.73 -10.10
CA TYR A 231 -3.63 19.66 -11.56
C TYR A 231 -4.43 18.43 -11.99
N TYR A 232 -5.39 18.60 -12.90
CA TYR A 232 -6.38 17.59 -13.26
C TYR A 232 -6.26 17.13 -14.71
N THR A 233 -6.88 15.98 -15.03
CA THR A 233 -6.81 15.32 -16.35
C THR A 233 -8.11 15.40 -17.15
N GLY A 234 -9.16 15.99 -16.57
CA GLY A 234 -10.42 16.32 -17.24
C GLY A 234 -10.99 17.67 -16.75
N PRO A 235 -11.90 18.29 -17.51
CA PRO A 235 -12.34 19.67 -17.31
C PRO A 235 -13.20 19.86 -16.05
N HIS A 236 -13.09 21.04 -15.46
CA HIS A 236 -14.03 21.58 -14.48
C HIS A 236 -14.31 23.06 -14.79
N PRO A 237 -15.25 23.36 -15.71
CA PRO A 237 -15.41 24.72 -16.25
C PRO A 237 -15.95 25.70 -15.20
N GLU A 238 -16.80 25.24 -14.28
CA GLU A 238 -17.36 26.04 -13.19
C GLU A 238 -16.26 26.49 -12.22
N LEU A 239 -15.45 25.53 -11.73
CA LEU A 239 -14.38 25.83 -10.79
C LEU A 239 -13.20 26.54 -11.47
N SER A 240 -12.93 26.29 -12.74
CA SER A 240 -11.96 27.08 -13.52
C SER A 240 -12.38 28.54 -13.64
N LYS A 241 -13.67 28.82 -13.86
CA LYS A 241 -14.24 30.18 -13.89
C LYS A 241 -14.27 30.83 -12.50
N ALA A 242 -14.42 30.05 -11.43
CA ALA A 242 -14.42 30.54 -10.06
C ALA A 242 -13.02 30.89 -9.53
N LEU A 243 -11.99 30.10 -9.87
CA LEU A 243 -10.63 30.28 -9.35
C LEU A 243 -9.73 31.18 -10.21
N GLN A 244 -9.99 31.27 -11.52
CA GLN A 244 -9.30 32.18 -12.47
C GLN A 244 -7.76 32.15 -12.37
N LEU A 245 -7.20 30.95 -12.17
CA LEU A 245 -5.77 30.75 -11.95
C LEU A 245 -4.95 31.11 -13.19
N GLU A 246 -3.87 31.89 -13.01
CA GLU A 246 -2.89 32.22 -14.06
C GLU A 246 -2.38 30.98 -14.80
N ARG A 247 -2.19 29.88 -14.04
CA ARG A 247 -1.91 28.55 -14.55
C ARG A 247 -3.13 27.63 -14.34
N PRO A 248 -3.86 27.23 -15.40
CA PRO A 248 -5.06 26.42 -15.26
C PRO A 248 -4.82 25.05 -14.61
N SER A 249 -5.43 24.82 -13.44
CA SER A 249 -5.55 23.50 -12.83
C SER A 249 -6.28 22.49 -13.72
N PHE A 250 -7.28 22.95 -14.47
CA PHE A 250 -8.22 22.13 -15.23
C PHE A 250 -7.98 22.30 -16.74
N PRO A 251 -7.77 21.20 -17.49
CA PRO A 251 -7.67 21.26 -18.95
C PRO A 251 -9.04 21.54 -19.58
N THR A 252 -9.04 22.04 -20.81
CA THR A 252 -10.25 22.14 -21.66
C THR A 252 -10.58 20.79 -22.31
N ARG A 253 -9.58 20.10 -22.87
CA ARG A 253 -9.75 18.75 -23.44
C ARG A 253 -9.98 17.71 -22.34
N ASP A 254 -11.03 16.91 -22.50
CA ASP A 254 -11.40 15.83 -21.58
C ASP A 254 -10.58 14.55 -21.83
N VAL A 255 -9.26 14.63 -21.65
CA VAL A 255 -8.34 13.49 -21.86
C VAL A 255 -8.74 12.31 -20.96
N LEU A 256 -9.14 12.58 -19.71
CA LEU A 256 -9.65 11.56 -18.80
C LEU A 256 -10.88 10.85 -19.37
N GLY A 257 -11.92 11.57 -19.80
CA GLY A 257 -13.13 10.99 -20.37
C GLY A 257 -12.84 10.09 -21.58
N ILE A 258 -12.03 10.58 -22.51
CA ILE A 258 -11.64 9.81 -23.72
C ILE A 258 -10.87 8.54 -23.34
N VAL A 259 -9.95 8.62 -22.36
CA VAL A 259 -9.17 7.46 -21.90
C VAL A 259 -10.06 6.44 -21.16
N LEU A 260 -11.03 6.90 -20.36
CA LEU A 260 -12.01 6.02 -19.71
C LEU A 260 -12.85 5.25 -20.75
N ASP A 261 -13.27 5.93 -21.83
CA ASP A 261 -14.02 5.31 -22.92
C ASP A 261 -13.21 4.25 -23.68
N GLU A 262 -11.93 4.48 -23.96
CA GLU A 262 -11.08 3.44 -24.56
C GLU A 262 -10.81 2.25 -23.61
N ILE A 263 -10.66 2.50 -22.30
CA ILE A 263 -10.49 1.43 -21.31
C ILE A 263 -11.73 0.53 -21.28
N GLN A 264 -12.93 1.13 -21.22
CA GLN A 264 -14.21 0.42 -21.25
C GLN A 264 -14.40 -0.32 -22.59
N ALA A 265 -14.11 0.32 -23.73
CA ALA A 265 -14.16 -0.32 -25.05
C ALA A 265 -13.17 -1.50 -25.20
N SER A 266 -12.07 -1.49 -24.44
CA SER A 266 -11.11 -2.62 -24.38
C SER A 266 -11.55 -3.77 -23.47
N GLY A 267 -12.79 -3.74 -22.95
CA GLY A 267 -13.36 -4.75 -22.06
C GLY A 267 -12.82 -4.69 -20.63
N LYS A 268 -12.23 -3.56 -20.21
CA LYS A 268 -11.54 -3.42 -18.91
C LYS A 268 -12.22 -2.38 -18.03
N LYS A 269 -12.06 -2.57 -16.72
CA LYS A 269 -12.49 -1.60 -15.72
C LYS A 269 -11.47 -0.45 -15.59
N ALA A 270 -11.91 0.77 -15.34
CA ALA A 270 -11.01 1.86 -14.99
C ALA A 270 -10.97 2.09 -13.47
N LEU A 271 -9.77 2.15 -12.90
CA LEU A 271 -9.52 2.69 -11.56
C LEU A 271 -8.90 4.09 -11.70
N VAL A 272 -9.12 4.99 -10.73
CA VAL A 272 -8.53 6.34 -10.75
C VAL A 272 -7.70 6.64 -9.50
N TYR A 273 -6.47 7.09 -9.72
CA TYR A 273 -5.65 7.78 -8.71
C TYR A 273 -6.17 9.21 -8.51
N PHE A 274 -6.33 9.61 -7.24
CA PHE A 274 -6.65 10.96 -6.83
C PHE A 274 -5.76 11.36 -5.64
N GLY A 275 -5.01 12.45 -5.75
CA GLY A 275 -4.21 12.99 -4.65
C GLY A 275 -5.11 13.69 -3.64
N ALA A 276 -5.30 13.11 -2.47
CA ALA A 276 -6.34 13.49 -1.50
C ALA A 276 -6.12 14.87 -0.84
N LYS A 277 -4.95 15.49 -1.05
CA LYS A 277 -4.66 16.88 -0.69
C LYS A 277 -5.06 17.89 -1.77
N ALA A 278 -5.53 17.44 -2.93
CA ALA A 278 -6.10 18.25 -4.02
C ALA A 278 -5.40 19.62 -4.20
N MET A 279 -6.13 20.72 -4.02
CA MET A 279 -5.64 22.09 -4.17
C MET A 279 -4.61 22.54 -3.12
N HIS A 280 -4.41 21.78 -2.05
CA HIS A 280 -3.36 21.96 -1.02
C HIS A 280 -2.15 21.04 -1.22
N ALA A 281 -2.08 20.28 -2.33
CA ALA A 281 -0.94 19.39 -2.60
C ALA A 281 0.41 20.13 -2.60
N ASN A 282 1.49 19.41 -2.28
CA ASN A 282 2.84 19.96 -2.11
C ASN A 282 3.43 20.69 -3.36
N ARG A 283 2.79 20.59 -4.52
CA ARG A 283 3.14 21.28 -5.78
C ARG A 283 2.10 22.31 -6.23
N ALA A 284 1.13 22.63 -5.39
CA ALA A 284 0.27 23.79 -5.58
C ALA A 284 1.06 25.06 -5.25
N GLU A 285 1.02 26.03 -6.16
CA GLU A 285 1.63 27.35 -5.98
C GLU A 285 0.78 28.14 -4.95
N GLU A 286 1.38 29.05 -4.18
CA GLU A 286 0.66 29.71 -3.07
C GLU A 286 -0.57 30.51 -3.55
N GLN A 287 -0.50 31.10 -4.76
CA GLN A 287 -1.67 31.71 -5.42
C GLN A 287 -2.80 30.70 -5.65
N THR A 288 -2.50 29.46 -6.06
CA THR A 288 -3.50 28.38 -6.23
C THR A 288 -4.17 28.03 -4.90
N LYS A 289 -3.39 27.95 -3.82
CA LYS A 289 -3.91 27.69 -2.48
C LYS A 289 -4.75 28.86 -1.95
N ALA A 290 -4.30 30.09 -2.17
CA ALA A 290 -4.99 31.30 -1.76
C ALA A 290 -6.35 31.47 -2.48
N ALA A 291 -6.37 31.36 -3.82
CA ALA A 291 -7.59 31.43 -4.60
C ALA A 291 -8.59 30.32 -4.23
N TRP A 292 -8.11 29.08 -4.01
CA TRP A 292 -8.94 27.99 -3.50
C TRP A 292 -9.50 28.31 -2.11
N ASN A 293 -8.66 28.75 -1.15
CA ASN A 293 -9.09 29.08 0.20
C ASN A 293 -10.13 30.21 0.22
N GLN A 294 -9.93 31.26 -0.58
CA GLN A 294 -10.87 32.36 -0.75
C GLN A 294 -12.21 31.85 -1.33
N HIS A 295 -12.17 30.96 -2.33
CA HIS A 295 -13.38 30.40 -2.93
C HIS A 295 -14.17 29.50 -1.97
N ILE A 296 -13.52 28.58 -1.25
CA ILE A 296 -14.23 27.68 -0.32
C ILE A 296 -14.78 28.41 0.91
N ALA A 297 -14.13 29.52 1.31
CA ALA A 297 -14.61 30.37 2.39
C ALA A 297 -15.95 31.06 2.07
N THR A 298 -16.21 31.45 0.81
CA THR A 298 -17.53 32.00 0.42
C THR A 298 -18.64 30.94 0.38
N LEU A 299 -18.27 29.66 0.41
CA LEU A 299 -19.18 28.51 0.50
C LEU A 299 -19.32 27.96 1.93
N GLY A 300 -18.57 28.49 2.89
CA GLY A 300 -18.54 27.99 4.28
C GLY A 300 -17.90 26.60 4.45
N LEU A 301 -17.12 26.13 3.48
CA LEU A 301 -16.55 24.77 3.46
C LEU A 301 -15.07 24.75 3.88
N ASN A 302 -14.66 23.74 4.64
CA ASN A 302 -13.25 23.42 4.84
C ASN A 302 -12.66 22.68 3.63
N HIS A 303 -11.33 22.57 3.55
CA HIS A 303 -10.65 21.98 2.39
C HIS A 303 -11.06 20.52 2.08
N VAL A 304 -11.36 19.70 3.10
CA VAL A 304 -11.74 18.29 2.92
C VAL A 304 -13.17 18.18 2.41
N GLU A 305 -14.10 18.96 2.97
CA GLU A 305 -15.48 19.08 2.51
C GLU A 305 -15.56 19.62 1.08
N ALA A 306 -14.83 20.69 0.76
CA ALA A 306 -14.78 21.25 -0.57
C ALA A 306 -14.13 20.31 -1.60
N THR A 307 -13.15 19.50 -1.18
CA THR A 307 -12.57 18.45 -2.03
C THR A 307 -13.59 17.35 -2.33
N ARG A 308 -14.46 17.00 -1.37
CA ARG A 308 -15.61 16.12 -1.60
C ARG A 308 -16.62 16.75 -2.56
N GLU A 309 -17.17 17.89 -2.20
CA GLU A 309 -18.35 18.50 -2.83
C GLU A 309 -18.07 19.14 -4.20
N LEU A 310 -16.89 19.75 -4.39
CA LEU A 310 -16.58 20.48 -5.62
C LEU A 310 -15.78 19.63 -6.62
N LEU A 311 -14.91 18.73 -6.14
CA LEU A 311 -13.95 18.00 -6.99
C LEU A 311 -14.35 16.53 -7.20
N ILE A 312 -14.47 15.76 -6.11
CA ILE A 312 -14.76 14.32 -6.21
C ILE A 312 -16.19 14.10 -6.72
N LYS A 313 -17.17 14.82 -6.17
CA LYS A 313 -18.57 14.81 -6.62
C LYS A 313 -18.70 15.16 -8.10
N HIS A 314 -17.95 16.15 -8.60
CA HIS A 314 -17.93 16.54 -10.01
C HIS A 314 -17.48 15.39 -10.92
N TYR A 315 -16.31 14.80 -10.64
CA TYR A 315 -15.79 13.72 -11.49
C TYR A 315 -16.55 12.39 -11.31
N ALA A 316 -17.03 12.08 -10.11
CA ALA A 316 -17.91 10.95 -9.87
C ALA A 316 -19.24 11.10 -10.62
N LYS A 317 -19.88 12.27 -10.60
CA LYS A 317 -21.09 12.58 -11.38
C LYS A 317 -20.84 12.57 -12.88
N ARG A 318 -19.71 13.11 -13.35
CA ARG A 318 -19.39 13.27 -14.78
C ARG A 318 -19.13 11.94 -15.48
N TYR A 319 -18.47 10.99 -14.81
CA TYR A 319 -18.08 9.71 -15.42
C TYR A 319 -18.85 8.51 -14.88
N GLY A 320 -19.43 8.59 -13.67
CA GLY A 320 -20.28 7.56 -13.08
C GLY A 320 -19.65 6.16 -13.12
N THR A 321 -20.38 5.22 -13.71
CA THR A 321 -19.97 3.81 -13.86
C THR A 321 -18.76 3.58 -14.75
N LYS A 322 -18.28 4.57 -15.52
CA LYS A 322 -17.00 4.48 -16.24
C LYS A 322 -15.81 4.36 -15.27
N ILE A 323 -15.93 4.91 -14.05
CA ILE A 323 -14.94 4.75 -12.97
C ILE A 323 -15.40 3.62 -12.05
N ALA A 324 -14.76 2.46 -12.16
CA ALA A 324 -15.05 1.28 -11.35
C ALA A 324 -14.37 1.32 -9.96
N GLY A 325 -13.51 2.30 -9.70
CA GLY A 325 -12.95 2.50 -8.37
C GLY A 325 -11.92 3.63 -8.23
N TRP A 326 -11.63 4.00 -6.99
CA TRP A 326 -10.85 5.17 -6.59
C TRP A 326 -9.70 4.79 -5.64
N TRP A 327 -8.56 5.43 -5.82
CA TRP A 327 -7.36 5.27 -4.99
C TRP A 327 -6.87 6.64 -4.52
N PHE A 328 -7.12 6.95 -3.24
CA PHE A 328 -6.86 8.25 -2.63
C PHE A 328 -5.49 8.30 -1.98
N ASP A 329 -4.56 9.03 -2.61
CA ASP A 329 -3.16 9.14 -2.19
C ASP A 329 -2.95 10.23 -1.14
N GLY A 330 -2.09 10.00 -0.14
CA GLY A 330 -1.81 10.95 0.92
C GLY A 330 -3.09 11.42 1.65
N SER A 331 -3.90 10.44 2.09
CA SER A 331 -5.20 10.65 2.72
C SER A 331 -5.17 10.63 4.26
N GLU A 332 -3.99 10.78 4.87
CA GLU A 332 -3.79 10.69 6.32
C GLU A 332 -4.57 11.74 7.12
N HIS A 333 -4.83 12.92 6.53
CA HIS A 333 -5.62 14.01 7.10
C HIS A 333 -7.13 13.72 7.14
N ILE A 334 -7.64 12.79 6.32
CA ILE A 334 -9.08 12.52 6.19
C ILE A 334 -9.56 11.63 7.33
N LYS A 335 -10.32 12.25 8.25
CA LYS A 335 -10.93 11.58 9.42
C LYS A 335 -12.08 10.64 9.02
N GLU A 336 -12.52 9.80 9.95
CA GLU A 336 -13.49 8.72 9.74
C GLU A 336 -14.75 9.18 9.00
N LEU A 337 -15.42 10.21 9.54
CA LEU A 337 -16.67 10.75 9.03
C LEU A 337 -16.52 11.26 7.58
N GLU A 338 -15.41 11.93 7.25
CA GLU A 338 -15.16 12.37 5.87
C GLU A 338 -14.90 11.18 4.94
N ARG A 339 -14.16 10.14 5.34
CA ARG A 339 -14.02 8.94 4.50
C ARG A 339 -15.37 8.27 4.20
N ILE A 340 -16.32 8.32 5.15
CA ILE A 340 -17.70 7.86 4.96
C ILE A 340 -18.44 8.75 3.94
N LEU A 341 -18.41 10.07 4.11
CA LEU A 341 -19.09 11.01 3.22
C LEU A 341 -18.49 10.98 1.80
N TRP A 342 -17.18 10.82 1.66
CA TRP A 342 -16.49 10.61 0.38
C TRP A 342 -16.98 9.32 -0.30
N ARG A 343 -17.07 8.21 0.43
CA ARG A 343 -17.62 6.93 -0.06
C ARG A 343 -19.06 7.08 -0.54
N GLN A 344 -19.94 7.68 0.27
CA GLN A 344 -21.34 7.94 -0.09
C GLN A 344 -21.46 8.84 -1.33
N THR A 345 -20.63 9.88 -1.44
CA THR A 345 -20.60 10.79 -2.61
C THR A 345 -20.25 10.04 -3.90
N ILE A 346 -19.31 9.08 -3.84
CA ILE A 346 -18.95 8.24 -4.98
C ILE A 346 -20.06 7.23 -5.30
N HIS A 347 -20.58 6.55 -4.27
CA HIS A 347 -21.63 5.52 -4.42
C HIS A 347 -22.97 6.09 -4.90
N THR A 348 -23.22 7.40 -4.73
CA THR A 348 -24.35 8.11 -5.36
C THR A 348 -24.30 8.05 -6.90
N TYR A 349 -23.13 7.89 -7.51
CA TYR A 349 -22.95 7.86 -8.98
C TYR A 349 -22.38 6.54 -9.52
N ASN A 350 -21.76 5.70 -8.67
CA ASN A 350 -21.49 4.30 -8.96
C ASN A 350 -21.48 3.48 -7.65
N PRO A 351 -22.60 2.82 -7.27
CA PRO A 351 -22.68 1.99 -6.06
C PRO A 351 -21.67 0.85 -6.02
N ALA A 352 -21.25 0.33 -7.19
CA ALA A 352 -20.31 -0.79 -7.32
C ALA A 352 -18.83 -0.36 -7.30
N ALA A 353 -18.53 0.93 -7.09
CA ALA A 353 -17.14 1.41 -7.08
C ALA A 353 -16.37 0.89 -5.86
N ILE A 354 -15.16 0.37 -6.09
CA ILE A 354 -14.19 0.05 -5.02
C ILE A 354 -13.36 1.27 -4.64
N ILE A 355 -13.02 1.44 -3.36
CA ILE A 355 -12.32 2.62 -2.84
C ILE A 355 -11.17 2.18 -1.93
N ALA A 356 -10.01 2.84 -2.06
CA ALA A 356 -8.91 2.73 -1.10
C ALA A 356 -8.45 4.13 -0.65
N PHE A 357 -8.33 4.31 0.66
CA PHE A 357 -7.71 5.48 1.29
C PHE A 357 -6.26 5.13 1.67
N ASN A 358 -5.30 5.51 0.83
CA ASN A 358 -3.88 5.28 1.10
C ASN A 358 -3.38 6.30 2.13
N ARG A 359 -3.08 5.82 3.34
CA ARG A 359 -2.69 6.63 4.51
C ARG A 359 -1.26 6.37 5.00
N MET A 360 -0.56 5.40 4.42
CA MET A 360 0.81 5.02 4.79
C MET A 360 1.51 4.23 3.67
N ALA A 361 2.78 3.88 3.87
CA ALA A 361 3.63 3.21 2.90
C ALA A 361 4.55 2.20 3.60
N GLY A 362 4.57 0.96 3.12
CA GLY A 362 5.36 -0.13 3.71
C GLY A 362 4.72 -0.80 4.93
N PRO A 363 5.43 -1.77 5.55
CA PRO A 363 4.92 -2.53 6.69
C PRO A 363 4.94 -1.72 8.00
N PRO A 364 4.00 -1.96 8.94
CA PRO A 364 2.87 -2.88 8.83
C PRO A 364 1.81 -2.34 7.86
N TYR A 365 1.32 -3.18 6.95
CA TYR A 365 0.36 -2.75 5.95
C TYR A 365 -1.02 -2.58 6.60
N ARG A 366 -1.65 -1.43 6.41
CA ARG A 366 -2.97 -1.11 7.00
C ARG A 366 -3.92 -0.53 5.96
N SER A 367 -5.19 -0.59 6.29
CA SER A 367 -6.30 -0.02 5.52
C SER A 367 -7.23 0.76 6.46
N THR A 368 -8.46 1.05 6.05
CA THR A 368 -9.50 1.64 6.92
C THR A 368 -10.83 0.92 6.72
N ARG A 369 -11.74 1.04 7.68
CA ARG A 369 -13.09 0.46 7.62
C ARG A 369 -13.86 0.85 6.35
N GLN A 370 -13.57 2.04 5.79
CA GLN A 370 -14.18 2.60 4.58
C GLN A 370 -13.53 2.15 3.26
N CYS A 371 -12.44 1.39 3.31
CA CYS A 371 -11.78 0.85 2.13
C CYS A 371 -12.38 -0.51 1.72
N ASP A 372 -12.51 -0.72 0.41
CA ASP A 372 -12.82 -2.04 -0.17
C ASP A 372 -11.56 -2.88 -0.39
N PHE A 373 -10.42 -2.22 -0.65
CA PHE A 373 -9.13 -2.84 -0.92
C PHE A 373 -7.97 -2.08 -0.27
N PHE A 374 -6.82 -2.73 -0.14
CA PHE A 374 -5.63 -2.12 0.47
C PHE A 374 -5.02 -1.03 -0.41
N GLY A 375 -4.37 -0.04 0.22
CA GLY A 375 -3.59 0.97 -0.51
C GLY A 375 -2.47 0.31 -1.34
N GLY A 376 -1.82 -0.72 -0.80
CA GLY A 376 -0.81 -1.51 -1.51
C GLY A 376 0.52 -0.79 -1.75
N HIS A 377 0.69 0.43 -1.23
CA HIS A 377 1.91 1.21 -1.38
C HIS A 377 3.04 0.55 -0.58
N THR A 378 4.09 0.11 -1.28
CA THR A 378 5.33 -0.48 -0.71
C THR A 378 6.06 0.45 0.24
N THR A 379 7.13 -0.05 0.88
CA THR A 379 8.13 0.81 1.53
C THR A 379 8.55 1.96 0.59
N PRO A 380 8.74 3.20 1.09
CA PRO A 380 9.02 4.35 0.23
C PRO A 380 10.25 4.15 -0.65
N ILE A 381 10.10 4.51 -1.94
CA ILE A 381 11.12 4.35 -3.00
C ILE A 381 12.44 5.14 -2.76
N VAL A 382 12.45 6.03 -1.77
CA VAL A 382 13.65 6.75 -1.31
C VAL A 382 14.47 5.97 -0.27
N VAL A 383 13.91 4.88 0.27
CA VAL A 383 14.58 3.96 1.21
C VAL A 383 14.92 2.65 0.50
N GLU A 384 13.94 2.02 -0.15
CA GLU A 384 14.08 0.69 -0.76
C GLU A 384 13.49 0.66 -2.19
N PRO A 385 14.14 -0.02 -3.16
CA PRO A 385 13.52 -0.24 -4.47
C PRO A 385 12.29 -1.15 -4.38
N PHE A 386 11.34 -1.01 -5.31
CA PHE A 386 10.12 -1.84 -5.34
C PHE A 386 10.40 -3.35 -5.35
N TRP A 387 11.50 -3.78 -5.99
CA TRP A 387 11.95 -5.18 -6.04
C TRP A 387 12.79 -5.62 -4.82
N SER A 388 12.91 -4.80 -3.78
CA SER A 388 13.54 -5.20 -2.53
C SER A 388 12.67 -6.22 -1.79
N MET A 389 13.30 -7.23 -1.18
CA MET A 389 12.61 -8.26 -0.39
C MET A 389 11.92 -7.68 0.86
N VAL A 390 12.25 -6.44 1.26
CA VAL A 390 11.47 -5.66 2.25
C VAL A 390 9.98 -5.53 1.87
N ASN A 391 9.65 -5.61 0.59
CA ASN A 391 8.26 -5.55 0.10
C ASN A 391 7.59 -6.93 -0.05
N GLU A 392 8.33 -8.04 0.04
CA GLU A 392 7.76 -9.38 -0.05
C GLU A 392 6.68 -9.69 1.01
N PRO A 393 6.75 -9.20 2.27
CA PRO A 393 5.69 -9.47 3.25
C PRO A 393 4.29 -9.08 2.78
N MET A 394 4.14 -8.06 1.91
CA MET A 394 2.82 -7.75 1.31
C MET A 394 2.34 -8.85 0.37
N ILE A 395 3.24 -9.44 -0.41
CA ILE A 395 2.97 -10.55 -1.32
C ILE A 395 2.58 -11.78 -0.51
N THR A 396 3.36 -12.11 0.53
CA THR A 396 3.11 -13.26 1.40
C THR A 396 1.87 -13.08 2.29
N ASP A 397 1.50 -11.86 2.69
CA ASP A 397 0.23 -11.60 3.40
C ASP A 397 -0.99 -11.84 2.50
N ILE A 398 -0.97 -11.33 1.26
CA ILE A 398 -2.03 -11.57 0.27
C ILE A 398 -2.08 -13.04 -0.17
N GLU A 399 -0.94 -13.73 -0.18
CA GLU A 399 -0.83 -15.15 -0.49
C GLU A 399 -1.49 -16.05 0.57
N ARG A 400 -1.46 -15.66 1.85
CA ARG A 400 -2.14 -16.38 2.94
C ARG A 400 -3.65 -16.13 2.98
N SER A 401 -4.12 -14.95 2.58
CA SER A 401 -5.54 -14.69 2.31
C SER A 401 -5.74 -13.50 1.37
N PRO A 402 -6.69 -13.57 0.40
CA PRO A 402 -7.11 -12.41 -0.36
C PRO A 402 -7.83 -11.36 0.50
N TRP A 403 -8.32 -11.72 1.68
CA TRP A 403 -9.04 -10.83 2.59
C TRP A 403 -8.20 -10.54 3.83
N MET A 404 -7.83 -9.27 4.00
CA MET A 404 -6.82 -8.83 4.97
C MET A 404 -7.40 -7.91 6.05
N GLY A 405 -6.99 -8.16 7.30
CA GLY A 405 -7.34 -7.42 8.51
C GLY A 405 -6.80 -5.99 8.48
N LEU A 406 -7.69 -5.02 8.76
CA LEU A 406 -7.48 -3.61 8.46
C LEU A 406 -6.30 -2.96 9.22
N THR A 407 -5.89 -3.53 10.35
CA THR A 407 -4.94 -2.95 11.31
C THR A 407 -3.55 -3.60 11.33
N ASP A 408 -3.42 -4.83 10.83
CA ASP A 408 -2.23 -5.68 11.04
C ASP A 408 -1.94 -6.66 9.88
N SER A 409 -2.64 -6.53 8.76
CA SER A 409 -2.56 -7.42 7.59
C SER A 409 -2.80 -8.92 7.86
N SER A 410 -3.52 -9.26 8.94
CA SER A 410 -3.93 -10.64 9.25
C SER A 410 -4.90 -11.24 8.23
N SER A 411 -4.87 -12.57 8.03
CA SER A 411 -5.92 -13.25 7.27
C SER A 411 -7.27 -13.11 7.99
N VAL A 412 -8.30 -12.71 7.28
CA VAL A 412 -9.68 -12.69 7.77
C VAL A 412 -10.62 -13.28 6.73
N GLU A 413 -11.83 -13.62 7.15
CA GLU A 413 -12.91 -13.99 6.24
C GLU A 413 -13.34 -12.81 5.35
N GLU A 414 -13.96 -13.19 4.24
CA GLU A 414 -14.59 -12.27 3.31
C GLU A 414 -15.60 -11.34 4.01
N GLY A 415 -15.54 -10.05 3.70
CA GLY A 415 -16.42 -9.02 4.26
C GLY A 415 -15.96 -8.43 5.60
N TYR A 416 -15.10 -9.11 6.36
CA TYR A 416 -14.51 -8.56 7.59
C TYR A 416 -13.18 -7.83 7.34
N GLY A 417 -12.55 -8.07 6.18
CA GLY A 417 -11.34 -7.40 5.71
C GLY A 417 -11.51 -6.54 4.46
N ALA A 418 -10.42 -5.90 4.03
CA ALA A 418 -10.33 -5.30 2.70
C ALA A 418 -9.54 -6.23 1.76
N LEU A 419 -9.85 -6.20 0.46
CA LEU A 419 -9.18 -7.02 -0.55
C LEU A 419 -7.69 -6.69 -0.59
N GLY A 420 -6.87 -7.74 -0.44
CA GLY A 420 -5.43 -7.69 -0.51
C GLY A 420 -4.96 -7.19 -1.86
N HIS A 421 -4.19 -6.10 -1.85
CA HIS A 421 -3.78 -5.39 -3.05
C HIS A 421 -2.31 -4.98 -2.95
N ALA A 422 -1.52 -5.38 -3.96
CA ALA A 422 -0.13 -4.97 -4.13
C ALA A 422 -0.01 -3.90 -5.21
N PHE A 423 0.63 -2.76 -4.92
CA PHE A 423 0.86 -1.67 -5.87
C PHE A 423 2.37 -1.37 -5.98
N LEU A 424 2.99 -1.76 -7.09
CA LEU A 424 4.45 -1.69 -7.28
C LEU A 424 4.85 -0.99 -8.57
N GLY A 425 5.96 -0.23 -8.54
CA GLY A 425 6.58 0.34 -9.74
C GLY A 425 7.59 -0.59 -10.41
N MET A 426 7.63 -0.63 -11.75
CA MET A 426 8.64 -1.41 -12.49
C MET A 426 10.04 -0.75 -12.55
N GLN A 427 10.17 0.46 -12.02
CA GLN A 427 11.30 1.39 -12.21
C GLN A 427 11.57 2.19 -10.93
N ASN A 428 12.69 2.90 -10.86
CA ASN A 428 13.18 3.52 -9.61
C ASN A 428 12.43 4.79 -9.14
N LYS A 429 11.28 5.16 -9.74
CA LYS A 429 10.34 6.20 -9.26
C LYS A 429 8.91 5.84 -9.70
N TRP A 430 7.89 6.35 -9.02
CA TRP A 430 6.48 6.04 -9.32
C TRP A 430 6.02 6.37 -10.75
N THR A 431 6.59 7.40 -11.39
CA THR A 431 6.10 7.94 -12.68
C THR A 431 7.17 8.06 -13.78
N MET A 432 8.43 7.69 -13.50
CA MET A 432 9.56 7.91 -14.42
C MET A 432 10.71 6.92 -14.14
N GLY A 433 11.59 6.74 -15.12
CA GLY A 433 12.80 5.91 -15.00
C GLY A 433 12.78 4.64 -15.86
N LYS A 434 13.94 4.00 -15.99
CA LYS A 434 14.12 2.76 -16.76
C LYS A 434 13.59 1.56 -15.96
N CYS A 435 13.03 0.56 -16.65
CA CYS A 435 12.63 -0.71 -16.03
C CYS A 435 13.84 -1.33 -15.31
N ARG A 436 13.65 -1.73 -14.05
CA ARG A 436 14.67 -2.37 -13.20
C ARG A 436 14.15 -3.58 -12.42
N PHE A 437 12.84 -3.79 -12.36
CA PHE A 437 12.27 -4.95 -11.68
C PHE A 437 12.70 -6.28 -12.36
N PRO A 438 13.25 -7.27 -11.63
CA PRO A 438 13.66 -8.54 -12.20
C PRO A 438 12.45 -9.31 -12.80
N PRO A 439 12.48 -9.72 -14.09
CA PRO A 439 11.31 -10.31 -14.73
C PRO A 439 10.76 -11.58 -14.06
N LYS A 440 11.64 -12.43 -13.51
CA LYS A 440 11.20 -13.63 -12.76
C LYS A 440 10.41 -13.27 -11.50
N GLN A 441 10.90 -12.31 -10.71
CA GLN A 441 10.28 -11.83 -9.48
C GLN A 441 8.97 -11.09 -9.75
N ALA A 442 8.91 -10.28 -10.81
CA ALA A 442 7.69 -9.59 -11.22
C ALA A 442 6.58 -10.59 -11.64
N ILE A 443 6.95 -11.67 -12.34
CA ILE A 443 6.04 -12.76 -12.67
C ILE A 443 5.59 -13.45 -11.38
N ASP A 444 6.55 -13.95 -10.59
CA ASP A 444 6.32 -14.70 -9.33
C ASP A 444 5.35 -13.98 -8.39
N TRP A 445 5.69 -12.76 -7.98
CA TRP A 445 4.88 -11.95 -7.05
C TRP A 445 3.50 -11.59 -7.63
N THR A 446 3.38 -11.42 -8.95
CA THR A 446 2.04 -11.26 -9.57
C THR A 446 1.27 -12.57 -9.47
N THR A 447 1.86 -13.70 -9.88
CA THR A 447 1.15 -14.99 -9.90
C THR A 447 0.77 -15.49 -8.51
N ARG A 448 1.59 -15.27 -7.48
CA ARG A 448 1.27 -15.60 -6.08
C ARG A 448 0.04 -14.83 -5.59
N VAL A 449 0.06 -13.50 -5.72
CA VAL A 449 -1.08 -12.62 -5.40
C VAL A 449 -2.36 -13.01 -6.16
N LEU A 450 -2.27 -13.27 -7.47
CA LEU A 450 -3.47 -13.62 -8.24
C LEU A 450 -3.99 -15.04 -7.98
N HIS A 451 -3.12 -15.98 -7.61
CA HIS A 451 -3.52 -17.36 -7.34
C HIS A 451 -4.36 -17.46 -6.06
N SER A 452 -3.95 -16.77 -4.99
CA SER A 452 -4.73 -16.67 -3.75
C SER A 452 -5.95 -15.72 -3.88
N GLY A 453 -6.19 -15.12 -5.04
CA GLY A 453 -7.36 -14.27 -5.30
C GLY A 453 -7.19 -12.79 -4.95
N GLY A 454 -5.99 -12.33 -4.63
CA GLY A 454 -5.70 -10.90 -4.43
C GLY A 454 -5.65 -10.07 -5.72
N MET A 455 -5.35 -8.78 -5.58
CA MET A 455 -5.27 -7.80 -6.67
C MET A 455 -3.84 -7.25 -6.86
N PHE A 456 -3.38 -7.05 -8.10
CA PHE A 456 -2.02 -6.52 -8.38
C PHE A 456 -1.99 -5.36 -9.39
N THR A 457 -1.57 -4.18 -8.95
CA THR A 457 -1.39 -3.01 -9.81
C THR A 457 0.09 -2.73 -10.10
N TRP A 458 0.45 -2.59 -11.39
CA TRP A 458 1.81 -2.28 -11.84
C TRP A 458 1.96 -0.83 -12.32
N ALA A 459 2.58 0.04 -11.53
CA ALA A 459 2.88 1.42 -11.92
C ALA A 459 4.02 1.49 -12.95
N VAL A 460 3.68 1.93 -14.15
CA VAL A 460 4.63 2.21 -15.24
C VAL A 460 4.69 3.72 -15.54
N PRO A 461 5.83 4.23 -16.02
CA PRO A 461 5.91 5.57 -16.55
C PRO A 461 5.19 5.62 -17.90
N MET A 462 5.01 6.83 -18.40
CA MET A 462 4.53 7.07 -19.74
C MET A 462 5.42 8.10 -20.42
N ASP A 463 5.82 7.79 -21.64
CA ASP A 463 6.49 8.71 -22.54
C ASP A 463 5.42 9.66 -23.12
N GLN A 464 5.15 10.73 -22.36
CA GLN A 464 4.02 11.64 -22.60
C GLN A 464 3.95 12.20 -24.03
N PRO A 465 5.06 12.65 -24.67
CA PRO A 465 5.02 13.21 -26.03
C PRO A 465 4.53 12.25 -27.12
N ILE A 466 4.58 10.93 -26.86
CA ILE A 466 4.16 9.88 -27.81
C ILE A 466 3.07 8.95 -27.21
N ALA A 467 2.49 9.34 -26.07
CA ALA A 467 1.46 8.61 -25.33
C ALA A 467 1.78 7.12 -25.02
N GLN A 468 3.06 6.75 -24.97
CA GLN A 468 3.51 5.36 -24.98
C GLN A 468 3.98 4.88 -23.59
N ILE A 469 3.60 3.67 -23.18
CA ILE A 469 4.29 2.91 -22.12
C ILE A 469 5.66 2.47 -22.66
N PRO A 470 6.80 2.92 -22.09
CA PRO A 470 8.13 2.65 -22.65
C PRO A 470 8.42 1.17 -22.84
N GLU A 471 9.09 0.83 -23.95
CA GLU A 471 9.20 -0.57 -24.42
C GLU A 471 9.81 -1.53 -23.40
N SER A 472 10.74 -1.09 -22.54
CA SER A 472 11.29 -1.94 -21.48
C SER A 472 10.24 -2.38 -20.44
N GLN A 473 9.35 -1.48 -20.04
CA GLN A 473 8.23 -1.79 -19.13
C GLN A 473 7.13 -2.53 -19.87
N PHE A 474 6.80 -2.13 -21.09
CA PHE A 474 5.78 -2.81 -21.89
C PHE A 474 6.20 -4.26 -22.23
N LYS A 475 7.50 -4.54 -22.44
CA LYS A 475 8.04 -5.89 -22.57
C LYS A 475 7.84 -6.71 -21.30
N LEU A 476 7.98 -6.12 -20.11
CA LEU A 476 7.70 -6.82 -18.84
C LEU A 476 6.20 -7.06 -18.64
N LEU A 477 5.33 -6.07 -18.93
CA LEU A 477 3.87 -6.25 -18.93
C LEU A 477 3.43 -7.38 -19.89
N LYS A 478 4.01 -7.46 -21.09
CA LYS A 478 3.76 -8.55 -22.06
C LYS A 478 4.20 -9.93 -21.54
N LEU A 479 5.22 -10.01 -20.69
CA LEU A 479 5.63 -11.27 -20.04
C LEU A 479 4.67 -11.67 -18.92
N ILE A 480 4.34 -10.74 -18.01
CA ILE A 480 3.38 -10.96 -16.92
C ILE A 480 2.03 -11.41 -17.49
N ASN A 481 1.54 -10.73 -18.54
CA ASN A 481 0.30 -11.07 -19.23
C ASN A 481 0.29 -12.52 -19.75
N ARG A 482 1.42 -12.99 -20.31
CA ARG A 482 1.57 -14.39 -20.76
C ARG A 482 1.54 -15.37 -19.58
N SER A 483 2.21 -15.05 -18.48
CA SER A 483 2.22 -15.89 -17.27
C SER A 483 0.87 -15.95 -16.57
N VAL A 484 0.11 -14.85 -16.51
CA VAL A 484 -1.26 -14.85 -15.96
C VAL A 484 -2.23 -15.66 -16.84
N ARG A 485 -2.08 -15.61 -18.18
CA ARG A 485 -2.79 -16.54 -19.08
C ARG A 485 -2.45 -18.01 -18.78
N GLN A 486 -1.17 -18.31 -18.56
CA GLN A 486 -0.72 -19.68 -18.24
C GLN A 486 -1.20 -20.15 -16.85
N LEU A 487 -1.30 -19.24 -15.87
CA LEU A 487 -1.92 -19.52 -14.56
C LEU A 487 -3.39 -19.88 -14.75
N ARG A 488 -4.19 -19.01 -15.40
CA ARG A 488 -5.63 -19.23 -15.61
C ARG A 488 -5.92 -20.48 -16.44
N ALA A 489 -5.08 -20.82 -17.42
CA ALA A 489 -5.22 -22.05 -18.20
C ALA A 489 -4.89 -23.35 -17.43
N LYS A 490 -4.16 -23.26 -16.31
CA LYS A 490 -3.89 -24.38 -15.39
C LYS A 490 -4.94 -24.53 -14.29
N THR A 491 -5.75 -23.49 -14.05
CA THR A 491 -6.80 -23.46 -13.03
C THR A 491 -8.22 -23.44 -13.64
N ALA A 492 -8.33 -23.72 -14.94
CA ALA A 492 -9.61 -24.03 -15.57
C ALA A 492 -9.99 -25.50 -15.24
N PRO A 493 -11.26 -25.78 -14.93
CA PRO A 493 -11.76 -27.14 -14.68
C PRO A 493 -11.87 -27.97 -15.97
#